data_AF-A0A352R7P0-F1
#
_entry.id   AF-A0A352R7P0-F1
#
_cell.length_a   1.000
_cell.length_b   1.000
_cell.length_c   1.000
_cell.angle_alpha   90.00
_cell.angle_beta   90.00
_cell.angle_gamma   90.00
#
_symmetry.space_group_name_H-M   'P 1'
#
loop_
_entity.id
_entity.type
_entity.pdbx_description
1 polymer ?
#
loop_
_entity_poly.entity_id
_entity_poly.type
_entity_poly.pdbx_seq_one_letter_code
_entity_poly.pdbx_strand_id
1 'polypeptide(L)'
;MKNIFYILFFLNFSVVFSQNGDDFVKRIKAINNKTIIFYNVDGVDFSSQTFSNDFSEKGLKKLYKKYDIKETDIKIKDENLSFNNFYVAKSVNITDNINQVNSYYFVENKNKTVTIIWFGYFDKVNKEFERKYVNRIINNEIPKDVFEATTIGSIDFAGRKIELGSNCYWTNINTVQCPYYGEMNWSVHQTYESAKNSVDNQFNVTKSKKGGKVISEEEVDVIFEGTETKSKKVIYDFTGVKSLLAGMSGGKTLTIYYVACEVRGNYVSCCMSFWNNDTITENGLAPLLEEVMQLKK
;
A
#
# COMPACT_ATOMS: atom_id res chain seq x y z
N MET A 1 -30.57 68.55 10.87
CA MET A 1 -29.15 68.21 11.06
C MET A 1 -29.14 67.04 12.04
N LYS A 2 -29.07 65.77 11.60
CA LYS A 2 -27.83 65.01 11.26
C LYS A 2 -26.86 65.06 12.46
N ASN A 3 -26.50 64.00 13.17
CA ASN A 3 -26.32 62.60 12.78
C ASN A 3 -26.57 61.63 13.95
N ILE A 4 -27.18 60.49 13.62
CA ILE A 4 -27.27 59.29 14.44
C ILE A 4 -25.94 58.54 14.33
N PHE A 5 -25.28 58.27 15.46
CA PHE A 5 -24.09 57.42 15.54
C PHE A 5 -24.54 55.96 15.64
N TYR A 6 -24.52 55.23 14.51
CA TYR A 6 -24.58 53.76 14.51
C TYR A 6 -23.15 53.23 14.54
N ILE A 7 -22.75 52.69 15.70
CA ILE A 7 -21.54 51.87 15.83
C ILE A 7 -21.88 50.49 15.26
N LEU A 8 -21.43 50.22 14.03
CA LEU A 8 -21.50 48.90 13.42
C LEU A 8 -20.42 48.01 14.04
N PHE A 9 -20.84 47.07 14.88
CA PHE A 9 -20.00 46.00 15.41
C PHE A 9 -19.85 44.94 14.32
N PHE A 10 -18.84 45.07 13.45
CA PHE A 10 -18.46 43.98 12.54
C PHE A 10 -17.76 42.89 13.35
N LEU A 11 -18.56 41.92 13.83
CA LEU A 11 -18.08 40.60 14.22
C LEU A 11 -17.49 39.92 12.98
N ASN A 12 -16.19 40.10 12.78
CA ASN A 12 -15.41 39.20 11.94
C ASN A 12 -15.37 37.85 12.66
N PHE A 13 -16.34 37.00 12.38
CA PHE A 13 -16.17 35.56 12.56
C PHE A 13 -15.12 35.10 11.55
N SER A 14 -13.85 35.26 11.94
CA SER A 14 -12.77 34.46 11.38
C SER A 14 -13.07 33.02 11.77
N VAL A 15 -13.82 32.30 10.92
CA VAL A 15 -13.83 30.85 10.97
C VAL A 15 -12.43 30.44 10.53
N VAL A 16 -11.51 30.44 11.49
CA VAL A 16 -10.23 29.76 11.35
C VAL A 16 -10.61 28.29 11.29
N PHE A 17 -10.87 27.79 10.08
CA PHE A 17 -10.73 26.37 9.78
C PHE A 17 -9.26 26.05 10.04
N SER A 18 -8.97 25.73 11.30
CA SER A 18 -7.72 25.12 11.71
C SER A 18 -7.57 23.87 10.87
N GLN A 19 -6.68 23.95 9.88
CA GLN A 19 -6.09 22.85 9.13
C GLN A 19 -7.07 21.68 8.88
N ASN A 20 -7.66 21.63 7.68
CA ASN A 20 -7.91 20.32 7.04
C ASN A 20 -6.53 19.67 6.78
N GLY A 21 -5.83 19.32 7.86
CA GLY A 21 -4.59 18.58 7.81
C GLY A 21 -4.94 17.22 7.23
N ASP A 22 -4.13 16.79 6.28
CA ASP A 22 -4.22 15.43 5.77
C ASP A 22 -4.09 14.45 6.95
N ASP A 23 -5.22 13.83 7.34
CA ASP A 23 -5.32 12.83 8.40
C ASP A 23 -4.78 11.49 7.89
N PHE A 24 -3.50 11.50 7.55
CA PHE A 24 -2.79 10.34 7.06
C PHE A 24 -2.72 9.23 8.10
N VAL A 25 -2.84 9.54 9.40
CA VAL A 25 -2.75 8.58 10.50
C VAL A 25 -3.84 7.53 10.40
N LYS A 26 -5.02 7.91 9.90
CA LYS A 26 -6.11 6.96 9.61
C LYS A 26 -5.83 6.02 8.43
N ARG A 27 -4.87 6.36 7.57
CA ARG A 27 -4.63 5.65 6.31
C ARG A 27 -3.32 4.90 6.27
N ILE A 28 -2.28 5.44 6.90
CA ILE A 28 -0.99 4.79 6.96
C ILE A 28 -1.04 3.60 7.90
N LYS A 29 -0.43 2.51 7.47
CA LYS A 29 -0.08 1.39 8.33
C LYS A 29 1.39 1.07 8.18
N ALA A 30 2.01 0.61 9.26
CA ALA A 30 3.41 0.26 9.30
C ALA A 30 3.63 -1.10 9.96
N ILE A 31 4.67 -1.82 9.57
CA ILE A 31 5.11 -3.03 10.27
C ILE A 31 6.63 -3.05 10.34
N ASN A 32 7.16 -3.24 11.55
CA ASN A 32 8.59 -3.33 11.76
C ASN A 32 9.05 -4.78 11.67
N ASN A 33 9.71 -5.15 10.58
CA ASN A 33 10.34 -6.45 10.44
C ASN A 33 11.85 -6.35 10.70
N LYS A 34 12.22 -6.54 11.97
CA LYS A 34 13.61 -6.48 12.48
C LYS A 34 14.26 -5.12 12.26
N THR A 35 14.89 -4.93 11.11
CA THR A 35 15.67 -3.73 10.76
C THR A 35 15.01 -2.90 9.66
N ILE A 36 13.96 -3.43 9.02
CA ILE A 36 13.25 -2.77 7.93
C ILE A 36 11.84 -2.48 8.42
N ILE A 37 11.39 -1.25 8.23
CA ILE A 37 9.99 -0.88 8.45
C ILE A 37 9.33 -0.78 7.09
N PHE A 38 8.22 -1.48 6.90
CA PHE A 38 7.36 -1.38 5.73
C PHE A 38 6.16 -0.52 6.05
N TYR A 39 5.72 0.26 5.08
CA TYR A 39 4.60 1.18 5.18
C TYR A 39 3.70 1.03 3.95
N ASN A 40 2.41 1.23 4.17
CA ASN A 40 1.42 1.34 3.10
C ASN A 40 0.51 2.53 3.39
N VAL A 41 0.29 3.39 2.39
CA VAL A 41 -0.68 4.48 2.44
C VAL A 41 -1.04 4.93 1.02
N ASP A 42 -2.31 5.23 0.76
CA ASP A 42 -2.79 5.73 -0.53
C ASP A 42 -2.39 4.85 -1.73
N GLY A 43 -2.22 3.54 -1.50
CA GLY A 43 -1.86 2.53 -2.51
C GLY A 43 -0.37 2.43 -2.80
N VAL A 44 0.47 3.16 -2.06
CA VAL A 44 1.92 3.16 -2.23
C VAL A 44 2.56 2.34 -1.12
N ASP A 45 3.30 1.31 -1.53
CA ASP A 45 4.18 0.56 -0.65
C ASP A 45 5.56 1.23 -0.62
N PHE A 46 6.07 1.44 0.59
CA PHE A 46 7.39 2.00 0.81
C PHE A 46 8.04 1.40 2.05
N SER A 47 9.35 1.56 2.17
CA SER A 47 10.10 1.03 3.31
C SER A 47 11.20 1.98 3.75
N SER A 48 11.63 1.83 5.00
CA SER A 48 12.81 2.52 5.54
C SER A 48 13.74 1.55 6.24
N GLN A 49 15.05 1.69 6.03
CA GLN A 49 16.08 0.97 6.74
C GLN A 49 17.24 1.90 7.10
N THR A 50 17.67 1.88 8.36
CA THR A 50 18.79 2.70 8.83
C THR A 50 20.05 1.86 8.98
N PHE A 51 21.17 2.40 8.50
CA PHE A 51 22.48 1.78 8.53
C PHE A 51 23.46 2.67 9.27
N SER A 52 24.37 2.08 10.07
CA SER A 52 25.41 2.81 10.81
C SER A 52 26.50 3.46 9.93
N ASN A 53 26.37 3.37 8.60
CA ASN A 53 27.27 4.04 7.66
C ASN A 53 27.12 5.56 7.78
N ASP A 54 28.21 6.27 7.56
CA ASP A 54 28.27 7.71 7.40
C ASP A 54 27.83 8.15 6.00
N PHE A 55 27.37 9.39 5.86
CA PHE A 55 27.01 10.00 4.57
C PHE A 55 28.26 10.50 3.82
N SER A 56 29.19 9.59 3.53
CA SER A 56 30.39 9.84 2.72
C SER A 56 30.37 9.00 1.44
N GLU A 57 31.22 9.33 0.47
CA GLU A 57 31.35 8.56 -0.78
C GLU A 57 31.62 7.07 -0.50
N LYS A 58 32.52 6.77 0.45
CA LYS A 58 32.86 5.39 0.84
C LYS A 58 31.69 4.70 1.57
N GLY A 59 31.01 5.43 2.45
CA GLY A 59 29.84 4.94 3.19
C GLY A 59 28.68 4.58 2.24
N LEU A 60 28.36 5.49 1.33
CA LEU A 60 27.30 5.37 0.33
C LEU A 60 27.62 4.31 -0.74
N LYS A 61 28.89 4.14 -1.17
CA LYS A 61 29.26 3.11 -2.15
C LYS A 61 28.88 1.69 -1.70
N LYS A 62 29.03 1.38 -0.41
CA LYS A 62 28.60 0.09 0.15
C LYS A 62 27.07 -0.08 0.12
N LEU A 63 26.35 1.00 0.41
CA LEU A 63 24.89 1.02 0.42
C LEU A 63 24.31 0.92 -0.99
N TYR A 64 24.89 1.64 -1.95
CA TYR A 64 24.54 1.52 -3.37
C TYR A 64 24.65 0.08 -3.86
N LYS A 65 25.76 -0.61 -3.56
CA LYS A 65 25.92 -2.03 -3.90
C LYS A 65 24.84 -2.91 -3.25
N LYS A 66 24.47 -2.65 -2.00
CA LYS A 66 23.43 -3.42 -1.29
C LYS A 66 22.04 -3.28 -1.94
N TYR A 67 21.74 -2.12 -2.51
CA TYR A 67 20.47 -1.81 -3.17
C TYR A 67 20.53 -1.89 -4.70
N ASP A 68 21.56 -2.57 -5.24
CA ASP A 68 21.79 -2.72 -6.68
C ASP A 68 21.81 -1.37 -7.45
N ILE A 69 22.26 -0.30 -6.80
CA ILE A 69 22.47 1.00 -7.44
C ILE A 69 23.85 0.97 -8.12
N LYS A 70 23.85 1.07 -9.44
CA LYS A 70 25.04 1.03 -10.28
C LYS A 70 25.75 2.37 -10.30
N GLU A 71 27.03 2.37 -10.67
CA GLU A 71 27.78 3.62 -10.85
C GLU A 71 27.16 4.48 -11.96
N THR A 72 26.62 3.84 -13.01
CA THR A 72 25.92 4.49 -14.14
C THR A 72 24.54 5.06 -13.78
N ASP A 73 23.95 4.66 -12.65
CA ASP A 73 22.64 5.18 -12.24
C ASP A 73 22.78 6.65 -11.83
N ILE A 74 21.88 7.51 -12.32
CA ILE A 74 21.90 8.94 -12.04
C ILE A 74 21.50 9.16 -10.57
N LYS A 75 22.39 9.81 -9.83
CA LYS A 75 22.20 10.17 -8.41
C LYS A 75 22.01 11.67 -8.35
N ILE A 76 20.84 12.11 -7.90
CA ILE A 76 20.44 13.53 -7.90
C ILE A 76 20.25 13.95 -6.46
N LYS A 77 20.78 15.11 -6.06
CA LYS A 77 20.43 15.72 -4.78
C LYS A 77 19.03 16.32 -4.88
N ASP A 78 18.13 15.96 -3.98
CA ASP A 78 16.82 16.60 -3.89
C ASP A 78 16.92 17.86 -3.03
N GLU A 79 16.98 19.02 -3.69
CA GLU A 79 17.14 20.33 -3.05
C GLU A 79 15.92 20.76 -2.21
N ASN A 80 14.78 20.07 -2.33
CA ASN A 80 13.59 20.36 -1.52
C ASN A 80 13.58 19.62 -0.16
N LEU A 81 14.58 18.77 0.10
CA LEU A 81 14.79 18.16 1.40
C LEU A 81 15.89 18.93 2.13
N SER A 82 15.64 19.28 3.40
CA SER A 82 16.58 20.03 4.23
C SER A 82 17.78 19.21 4.73
N PHE A 83 17.79 17.90 4.45
CA PHE A 83 18.83 16.97 4.85
C PHE A 83 19.75 16.62 3.68
N ASN A 84 21.01 16.26 3.98
CA ASN A 84 21.89 15.68 2.97
C ASN A 84 21.26 14.41 2.41
N ASN A 85 21.09 14.37 1.10
CA ASN A 85 20.40 13.27 0.45
C ASN A 85 20.90 13.01 -0.98
N PHE A 86 20.69 11.78 -1.42
CA PHE A 86 20.72 11.41 -2.84
C PHE A 86 19.47 10.62 -3.19
N TYR A 87 18.83 11.03 -4.27
CA TYR A 87 17.72 10.35 -4.91
C TYR A 87 18.21 9.56 -6.13
N VAL A 88 17.70 8.34 -6.28
CA VAL A 88 17.88 7.49 -7.47
C VAL A 88 16.53 6.92 -7.89
N ALA A 89 16.21 7.00 -9.18
CA ALA A 89 15.04 6.37 -9.78
C ALA A 89 15.49 5.19 -10.65
N LYS A 90 14.86 4.02 -10.49
CA LYS A 90 15.06 2.86 -11.37
C LYS A 90 13.73 2.37 -11.91
N SER A 91 13.63 2.22 -13.22
CA SER A 91 12.51 1.53 -13.86
C SER A 91 12.89 0.05 -14.03
N VAL A 92 12.02 -0.84 -13.58
CA VAL A 92 12.16 -2.29 -13.72
C VAL A 92 10.98 -2.80 -14.52
N ASN A 93 11.25 -3.46 -15.64
CA ASN A 93 10.22 -4.13 -16.40
C ASN A 93 9.69 -5.34 -15.61
N ILE A 94 8.41 -5.30 -15.23
CA ILE A 94 7.74 -6.42 -14.55
C ILE A 94 7.11 -7.35 -15.59
N THR A 95 6.53 -6.75 -16.63
CA THR A 95 5.89 -7.44 -17.76
C THR A 95 6.08 -6.61 -19.04
N ASP A 96 5.75 -7.17 -20.19
CA ASP A 96 5.98 -6.50 -21.48
C ASP A 96 5.27 -5.13 -21.58
N ASN A 97 4.23 -4.89 -20.77
CA ASN A 97 3.45 -3.64 -20.74
C ASN A 97 3.50 -2.88 -19.41
N ILE A 98 4.19 -3.39 -18.38
CA ILE A 98 4.21 -2.78 -17.04
C ILE A 98 5.63 -2.63 -16.55
N ASN A 99 5.99 -1.38 -16.26
CA ASN A 99 7.24 -1.02 -15.62
C ASN A 99 6.94 -0.54 -14.20
N GLN A 100 7.61 -1.14 -13.23
CA GLN A 100 7.62 -0.63 -11.86
C GLN A 100 8.73 0.41 -11.73
N VAL A 101 8.39 1.60 -11.24
CA VAL A 101 9.37 2.61 -10.89
C VAL A 101 9.70 2.49 -9.40
N ASN A 102 10.98 2.41 -9.11
CA ASN A 102 11.53 2.31 -7.77
C ASN A 102 12.32 3.58 -7.47
N SER A 103 11.89 4.29 -6.45
CA SER A 103 12.54 5.51 -5.96
C SER A 103 13.32 5.19 -4.69
N TYR A 104 14.60 5.56 -4.65
CA TYR A 104 15.46 5.38 -3.49
C TYR A 104 15.96 6.73 -3.01
N TYR A 105 15.74 7.04 -1.73
CA TYR A 105 16.35 8.16 -1.04
C TYR A 105 17.38 7.62 -0.06
N PHE A 106 18.64 8.04 -0.22
CA PHE A 106 19.69 7.87 0.77
C PHE A 106 19.77 9.18 1.53
N VAL A 107 19.46 9.18 2.83
CA VAL A 107 19.33 10.41 3.62
C VAL A 107 20.22 10.33 4.86
N GLU A 108 20.99 11.38 5.12
CA GLU A 108 21.71 11.55 6.39
C GLU A 108 20.70 11.94 7.47
N ASN A 109 20.56 11.10 8.50
CA ASN A 109 19.67 11.38 9.62
C ASN A 109 20.38 12.17 10.73
N LYS A 110 19.62 12.53 11.78
CA LYS A 110 20.11 13.31 12.94
C LYS A 110 21.28 12.65 13.67
N ASN A 111 21.43 11.33 13.59
CA ASN A 111 22.50 10.56 14.22
C ASN A 111 23.75 10.42 13.32
N LYS A 112 23.83 11.17 12.22
CA LYS A 112 24.94 11.09 11.25
C LYS A 112 25.09 9.71 10.60
N THR A 113 23.99 8.95 10.58
CA THR A 113 23.91 7.67 9.90
C THR A 113 23.01 7.77 8.68
N VAL A 114 23.03 6.75 7.80
CA VAL A 114 22.24 6.77 6.56
C VAL A 114 20.94 5.99 6.73
N THR A 115 19.82 6.66 6.49
CA THR A 115 18.51 6.03 6.34
C THR A 115 18.17 5.95 4.85
N ILE A 116 17.87 4.73 4.39
CA ILE A 116 17.44 4.48 3.01
C ILE A 116 15.93 4.32 3.01
N ILE A 117 15.25 5.08 2.16
CA ILE A 117 13.81 5.05 2.00
C ILE A 117 13.51 4.67 0.56
N TRP A 118 12.80 3.56 0.37
CA TRP A 118 12.39 3.05 -0.94
C TRP A 118 10.89 3.22 -1.15
N PHE A 119 10.47 3.67 -2.32
CA PHE A 119 9.07 3.70 -2.75
C PHE A 119 8.89 2.90 -4.04
N GLY A 120 7.81 2.13 -4.12
CA GLY A 120 7.41 1.39 -5.32
C GLY A 120 6.17 1.99 -5.97
N TYR A 121 6.22 2.22 -7.29
CA TYR A 121 5.11 2.69 -8.11
C TYR A 121 4.92 1.78 -9.32
N PHE A 122 3.66 1.49 -9.67
CA PHE A 122 3.31 0.83 -10.95
C PHE A 122 2.92 1.83 -12.04
N ASP A 123 2.81 3.10 -11.67
CA ASP A 123 2.34 4.20 -12.50
C ASP A 123 3.33 5.38 -12.48
N LYS A 124 2.87 6.58 -12.11
CA LYS A 124 3.65 7.81 -12.08
C LYS A 124 4.17 8.08 -10.68
N VAL A 125 5.48 8.30 -10.58
CA VAL A 125 6.13 8.79 -9.36
C VAL A 125 5.48 10.08 -8.88
N ASN A 126 5.09 10.11 -7.60
CA ASN A 126 4.60 11.31 -6.92
C ASN A 126 5.69 11.87 -6.01
N LYS A 127 6.48 12.83 -6.52
CA LYS A 127 7.59 13.44 -5.79
C LYS A 127 7.19 14.19 -4.53
N GLU A 128 6.03 14.83 -4.52
CA GLU A 128 5.55 15.55 -3.35
C GLU A 128 5.20 14.58 -2.22
N PHE A 129 4.54 13.48 -2.56
CA PHE A 129 4.28 12.37 -1.64
C PHE A 129 5.57 11.80 -1.06
N GLU A 130 6.55 11.47 -1.92
CA GLU A 130 7.83 10.91 -1.47
C GLU A 130 8.52 11.83 -0.46
N ARG A 131 8.68 13.12 -0.80
CA ARG A 131 9.31 14.11 0.09
C ARG A 131 8.57 14.26 1.41
N LYS A 132 7.25 14.26 1.36
CA LYS A 132 6.39 14.32 2.56
C LYS A 132 6.69 13.16 3.50
N TYR A 133 6.74 11.92 3.01
CA TYR A 133 7.01 10.75 3.84
C TYR A 133 8.48 10.58 4.21
N VAL A 134 9.42 11.02 3.37
CA VAL A 134 10.84 11.13 3.74
C VAL A 134 11.00 12.05 4.95
N ASN A 135 10.42 13.25 4.91
CA ASN A 135 10.45 14.18 6.04
C ASN A 135 9.84 13.57 7.30
N ARG A 136 8.66 12.96 7.19
CA ARG A 136 7.98 12.33 8.33
C ARG A 136 8.82 11.21 8.96
N ILE A 137 9.44 10.36 8.15
CA ILE A 137 10.29 9.26 8.64
C ILE A 137 11.52 9.83 9.35
N ILE A 138 12.25 10.75 8.70
CA ILE A 138 13.50 11.30 9.24
C ILE A 138 13.27 12.14 10.50
N ASN A 139 12.13 12.80 10.60
CA ASN A 139 11.73 13.57 11.77
C ASN A 139 11.05 12.74 12.87
N ASN A 140 10.81 11.44 12.63
CA ASN A 140 10.08 10.57 13.55
C ASN A 140 8.66 11.07 13.87
N GLU A 141 7.96 11.52 12.83
CA GLU A 141 6.59 12.05 12.88
C GLU A 141 5.52 10.98 12.61
N ILE A 142 5.91 9.75 12.26
CA ILE A 142 4.98 8.63 12.10
C ILE A 142 4.60 8.11 13.49
N PRO A 143 3.32 8.20 13.91
CA PRO A 143 2.88 7.76 15.23
C PRO A 143 3.10 6.25 15.45
N LYS A 144 3.26 5.81 16.70
CA LYS A 144 3.51 4.38 17.01
C LYS A 144 2.26 3.51 16.92
N ASP A 145 1.08 4.09 17.07
CA ASP A 145 -0.22 3.41 17.01
C ASP A 145 -0.61 2.95 15.60
N VAL A 146 0.05 3.45 14.55
CA VAL A 146 -0.12 2.93 13.18
C VAL A 146 0.70 1.67 12.90
N PHE A 147 1.52 1.23 13.86
CA PHE A 147 2.36 0.04 13.71
C PHE A 147 1.60 -1.22 14.10
N GLU A 148 1.47 -2.13 13.15
CA GLU A 148 0.97 -3.48 13.33
C GLU A 148 2.03 -4.38 14.00
N ALA A 149 1.55 -5.36 14.75
CA ALA A 149 2.40 -6.37 15.35
C ALA A 149 2.97 -7.33 14.28
N THR A 150 4.22 -7.77 14.46
CA THR A 150 4.86 -8.73 13.54
C THR A 150 4.21 -10.10 13.57
N THR A 151 3.73 -10.51 14.74
CA THR A 151 2.93 -11.72 14.91
C THR A 151 1.47 -11.29 14.82
N ILE A 152 0.74 -11.88 13.88
CA ILE A 152 -0.63 -11.50 13.60
C ILE A 152 -1.57 -12.29 14.53
N GLY A 153 -2.36 -11.56 15.33
CA GLY A 153 -3.53 -12.11 16.03
C GLY A 153 -4.82 -11.45 15.55
N SER A 154 -4.71 -10.24 15.04
CA SER A 154 -5.79 -9.46 14.46
C SER A 154 -5.23 -8.48 13.46
N ILE A 155 -6.11 -7.88 12.66
CA ILE A 155 -5.79 -6.77 11.76
C ILE A 155 -6.75 -5.61 11.97
N ASP A 156 -6.31 -4.41 11.59
CA ASP A 156 -7.19 -3.27 11.38
C ASP A 156 -7.51 -3.13 9.89
N PHE A 157 -8.73 -3.55 9.52
CA PHE A 157 -9.27 -3.39 8.19
C PHE A 157 -10.13 -2.13 8.14
N ALA A 158 -9.57 -1.04 7.62
CA ALA A 158 -10.26 0.25 7.45
C ALA A 158 -11.01 0.74 8.72
N GLY A 159 -10.35 0.67 9.88
CA GLY A 159 -10.88 1.10 11.17
C GLY A 159 -11.68 0.03 11.93
N ARG A 160 -11.79 -1.20 11.40
CA ARG A 160 -12.45 -2.33 12.07
C ARG A 160 -11.41 -3.40 12.40
N LYS A 161 -11.39 -3.82 13.67
CA LYS A 161 -10.56 -4.93 14.11
C LYS A 161 -11.17 -6.26 13.65
N ILE A 162 -10.37 -7.11 13.00
CA ILE A 162 -10.73 -8.48 12.60
C ILE A 162 -9.78 -9.42 13.32
N GLU A 163 -10.31 -10.32 14.15
CA GLU A 163 -9.50 -11.37 14.79
C GLU A 163 -9.19 -12.47 13.78
N LEU A 164 -7.95 -12.98 13.80
CA LEU A 164 -7.49 -13.97 12.84
C LEU A 164 -7.09 -15.28 13.52
N GLY A 165 -7.20 -16.38 12.76
CA GLY A 165 -6.71 -17.67 13.18
C GLY A 165 -5.18 -17.71 13.28
N SER A 166 -4.66 -18.62 14.11
CA SER A 166 -3.22 -18.74 14.37
C SER A 166 -2.37 -19.16 13.16
N ASN A 167 -3.00 -19.60 12.06
CA ASN A 167 -2.33 -19.99 10.82
C ASN A 167 -2.14 -18.81 9.84
N CYS A 168 -2.75 -17.66 10.10
CA CYS A 168 -2.58 -16.47 9.27
C CYS A 168 -1.23 -15.81 9.53
N TYR A 169 -0.67 -15.15 8.50
CA TYR A 169 0.57 -14.39 8.62
C TYR A 169 0.62 -13.24 7.62
N TRP A 170 1.45 -12.24 7.94
CA TRP A 170 1.78 -11.15 7.02
C TRP A 170 2.68 -11.66 5.89
N THR A 171 2.27 -11.46 4.65
CA THR A 171 3.17 -11.55 3.48
C THR A 171 3.75 -10.19 3.10
N ASN A 172 3.05 -9.12 3.45
CA ASN A 172 3.48 -7.73 3.39
C ASN A 172 2.65 -6.88 4.40
N ILE A 173 2.97 -5.59 4.57
CA ILE A 173 2.08 -4.66 5.27
C ILE A 173 0.71 -4.62 4.57
N ASN A 174 -0.36 -4.71 5.35
CA ASN A 174 -1.74 -4.82 4.85
C ASN A 174 -1.96 -5.96 3.85
N THR A 175 -1.13 -7.02 3.89
CA THR A 175 -1.38 -8.26 3.12
C THR A 175 -1.33 -9.46 4.05
N VAL A 176 -2.47 -10.11 4.21
CA VAL A 176 -2.65 -11.28 5.07
C VAL A 176 -2.91 -12.50 4.21
N GLN A 177 -2.14 -13.55 4.45
CA GLN A 177 -2.40 -14.87 3.90
C GLN A 177 -2.81 -15.81 5.04
N CYS A 178 -3.94 -16.50 4.87
CA CYS A 178 -4.40 -17.56 5.74
C CYS A 178 -4.44 -18.86 4.92
N PRO A 179 -3.47 -19.77 5.07
CA PRO A 179 -3.41 -21.00 4.27
C PRO A 179 -4.74 -21.76 4.28
N TYR A 180 -5.21 -22.14 3.09
CA TYR A 180 -6.52 -22.77 2.83
C TYR A 180 -7.76 -21.91 3.10
N TYR A 181 -7.60 -20.66 3.54
CA TYR A 181 -8.69 -19.73 3.86
C TYR A 181 -8.62 -18.41 3.07
N GLY A 182 -7.71 -18.32 2.10
CA GLY A 182 -7.55 -17.18 1.21
C GLY A 182 -6.44 -16.20 1.62
N GLU A 183 -6.32 -15.16 0.82
CA GLU A 183 -5.38 -14.05 0.98
C GLU A 183 -6.12 -12.75 0.67
N MET A 184 -5.78 -11.67 1.37
CA MET A 184 -6.24 -10.35 1.01
C MET A 184 -5.16 -9.30 1.24
N ASN A 185 -5.10 -8.32 0.33
CA ASN A 185 -4.41 -7.07 0.55
C ASN A 185 -5.38 -5.89 0.51
N TRP A 186 -5.06 -4.83 1.24
CA TRP A 186 -5.82 -3.60 1.19
C TRP A 186 -4.94 -2.35 1.36
N SER A 187 -5.48 -1.22 0.93
CA SER A 187 -4.91 0.08 1.22
C SER A 187 -6.04 1.08 1.47
N VAL A 188 -5.77 2.07 2.32
CA VAL A 188 -6.69 3.17 2.60
C VAL A 188 -6.21 4.42 1.87
N HIS A 189 -7.13 5.09 1.19
CA HIS A 189 -6.88 6.16 0.25
C HIS A 189 -7.57 7.45 0.65
N GLN A 190 -6.92 8.56 0.33
CA GLN A 190 -7.50 9.89 0.47
C GLN A 190 -8.71 10.10 -0.45
N THR A 191 -8.70 9.51 -1.64
CA THR A 191 -9.77 9.67 -2.64
C THR A 191 -10.22 8.32 -3.20
N TYR A 192 -11.48 8.24 -3.61
CA TYR A 192 -12.02 7.08 -4.30
C TYR A 192 -11.29 6.78 -5.61
N GLU A 193 -10.90 7.82 -6.36
CA GLU A 193 -10.13 7.68 -7.60
C GLU A 193 -8.78 7.00 -7.36
N SER A 194 -8.08 7.37 -6.27
CA SER A 194 -6.83 6.72 -5.89
C SER A 194 -7.04 5.23 -5.55
N ALA A 195 -8.10 4.89 -4.83
CA ALA A 195 -8.45 3.51 -4.53
C ALA A 195 -8.75 2.70 -5.80
N LYS A 196 -9.54 3.28 -6.72
CA LYS A 196 -9.88 2.67 -8.00
C LYS A 196 -8.65 2.43 -8.87
N ASN A 197 -7.78 3.44 -9.00
CA ASN A 197 -6.54 3.31 -9.76
C ASN A 197 -5.62 2.24 -9.17
N SER A 198 -5.59 2.09 -7.84
CA SER A 198 -4.80 1.05 -7.19
C SER A 198 -5.29 -0.35 -7.54
N VAL A 199 -6.60 -0.62 -7.50
CA VAL A 199 -7.13 -1.94 -7.91
C VAL A 199 -6.94 -2.22 -9.40
N ASP A 200 -7.12 -1.20 -10.25
CA ASP A 200 -6.91 -1.33 -11.69
C ASP A 200 -5.44 -1.64 -12.02
N ASN A 201 -4.50 -0.99 -11.33
CA ASN A 201 -3.07 -1.27 -11.45
C ASN A 201 -2.74 -2.70 -11.01
N GLN A 202 -3.26 -3.16 -9.86
CA GLN A 202 -3.05 -4.54 -9.41
C GLN A 202 -3.62 -5.56 -10.41
N PHE A 203 -4.81 -5.31 -10.95
CA PHE A 203 -5.41 -6.17 -11.96
C PHE A 203 -4.55 -6.23 -13.24
N ASN A 204 -4.06 -5.09 -13.72
CA ASN A 204 -3.19 -5.03 -14.90
C ASN A 204 -1.89 -5.81 -14.68
N VAL A 205 -1.30 -5.72 -13.48
CA VAL A 205 -0.12 -6.51 -13.09
C VAL A 205 -0.44 -8.00 -13.14
N THR A 206 -1.55 -8.43 -12.56
CA THR A 206 -2.00 -9.83 -12.60
C THR A 206 -2.17 -10.31 -14.05
N LYS A 207 -2.90 -9.55 -14.87
CA LYS A 207 -3.20 -9.89 -16.27
C LYS A 207 -1.94 -10.05 -17.11
N SER A 208 -0.91 -9.26 -16.82
CA SER A 208 0.33 -9.24 -17.61
C SER A 208 1.40 -10.21 -17.09
N LYS A 209 1.17 -10.90 -15.96
CA LYS A 209 2.17 -11.73 -15.29
C LYS A 209 2.52 -12.97 -16.12
N LYS A 210 3.82 -13.17 -16.39
CA LYS A 210 4.32 -14.36 -17.10
C LYS A 210 4.07 -15.63 -16.29
N GLY A 211 3.60 -16.69 -16.95
CA GLY A 211 3.32 -17.99 -16.34
C GLY A 211 1.90 -18.16 -15.79
N GLY A 212 0.95 -17.36 -16.29
CA GLY A 212 -0.48 -17.60 -16.13
C GLY A 212 -1.29 -16.70 -17.06
N LYS A 213 -2.62 -16.84 -17.00
CA LYS A 213 -3.56 -16.09 -17.84
C LYS A 213 -4.90 -15.91 -17.12
N VAL A 214 -5.57 -14.80 -17.40
CA VAL A 214 -6.97 -14.61 -17.02
C VAL A 214 -7.84 -15.46 -17.95
N ILE A 215 -8.64 -16.37 -17.40
CA ILE A 215 -9.57 -17.24 -18.15
C ILE A 215 -11.04 -16.83 -18.00
N SER A 216 -11.35 -16.00 -17.01
CA SER A 216 -12.67 -15.40 -16.81
C SER A 216 -12.52 -14.04 -16.11
N GLU A 217 -13.32 -13.08 -16.52
CA GLU A 217 -13.43 -11.73 -15.96
C GLU A 217 -14.91 -11.34 -15.98
N GLU A 218 -15.47 -11.01 -14.82
CA GLU A 218 -16.87 -10.58 -14.67
C GLU A 218 -17.00 -9.50 -13.60
N GLU A 219 -18.01 -8.64 -13.72
CA GLU A 219 -18.44 -7.78 -12.62
C GLU A 219 -19.52 -8.51 -11.82
N VAL A 220 -19.38 -8.54 -10.50
CA VAL A 220 -20.36 -9.14 -9.59
C VAL A 220 -20.80 -8.12 -8.56
N ASP A 221 -22.09 -8.11 -8.25
CA ASP A 221 -22.63 -7.30 -7.16
C ASP A 221 -22.28 -7.96 -5.82
N VAL A 222 -21.77 -7.16 -4.89
CA VAL A 222 -21.31 -7.61 -3.57
C VAL A 222 -21.77 -6.65 -2.48
N ILE A 223 -21.79 -7.14 -1.25
CA ILE A 223 -21.84 -6.30 -0.06
C ILE A 223 -20.44 -6.36 0.57
N PHE A 224 -19.72 -5.24 0.55
CA PHE A 224 -18.36 -5.14 1.06
C PHE A 224 -18.34 -4.24 2.30
N GLU A 225 -18.02 -4.79 3.46
CA GLU A 225 -18.09 -4.10 4.76
C GLU A 225 -19.45 -3.44 5.03
N GLY A 226 -20.54 -4.04 4.54
CA GLY A 226 -21.90 -3.51 4.65
C GLY A 226 -22.29 -2.51 3.56
N THR A 227 -21.37 -2.12 2.68
CA THR A 227 -21.64 -1.22 1.54
C THR A 227 -21.93 -2.05 0.28
N GLU A 228 -23.04 -1.76 -0.38
CA GLU A 228 -23.33 -2.35 -1.70
C GLU A 228 -22.38 -1.78 -2.75
N THR A 229 -21.68 -2.65 -3.48
CA THR A 229 -20.74 -2.23 -4.52
C THR A 229 -20.58 -3.33 -5.58
N LYS A 230 -19.75 -3.05 -6.57
CA LYS A 230 -19.31 -4.03 -7.57
C LYS A 230 -17.89 -4.48 -7.29
N SER A 231 -17.64 -5.76 -7.47
CA SER A 231 -16.31 -6.34 -7.53
C SER A 231 -15.99 -6.80 -8.94
N LYS A 232 -14.77 -6.58 -9.41
CA LYS A 232 -14.26 -7.31 -10.57
C LYS A 232 -13.79 -8.68 -10.08
N LYS A 233 -14.44 -9.74 -10.53
CA LYS A 233 -14.06 -11.13 -10.25
C LYS A 233 -13.29 -11.70 -11.42
N VAL A 234 -12.18 -12.36 -11.12
CA VAL A 234 -11.22 -12.89 -12.08
C VAL A 234 -10.88 -14.33 -11.72
N ILE A 235 -10.89 -15.22 -12.70
CA ILE A 235 -10.31 -16.55 -12.55
C ILE A 235 -8.98 -16.57 -13.30
N TYR A 236 -7.90 -16.80 -12.56
CA TYR A 236 -6.54 -16.84 -13.08
C TYR A 236 -6.03 -18.29 -13.11
N ASP A 237 -5.52 -18.70 -14.27
CA ASP A 237 -4.97 -20.03 -14.53
C ASP A 237 -3.44 -19.95 -14.66
N PHE A 238 -2.72 -20.88 -14.04
CA PHE A 238 -1.27 -20.91 -14.07
C PHE A 238 -0.77 -21.79 -15.23
N THR A 239 0.28 -21.34 -15.92
CA THR A 239 0.82 -22.01 -17.10
C THR A 239 2.29 -22.40 -16.92
N GLY A 240 2.73 -23.41 -17.67
CA GLY A 240 4.11 -23.90 -17.64
C GLY A 240 4.54 -24.47 -16.29
N VAL A 241 5.78 -24.21 -15.88
CA VAL A 241 6.35 -24.74 -14.63
C VAL A 241 5.56 -24.29 -13.39
N LYS A 242 4.95 -23.10 -13.43
CA LYS A 242 4.11 -22.62 -12.32
C LYS A 242 2.84 -23.45 -12.16
N SER A 243 2.26 -23.94 -13.26
CA SER A 243 1.13 -24.87 -13.23
C SER A 243 1.49 -26.18 -12.54
N LEU A 244 2.70 -26.70 -12.82
CA LEU A 244 3.19 -27.92 -12.18
C LEU A 244 3.40 -27.72 -10.67
N LEU A 245 4.01 -26.59 -10.26
CA LEU A 245 4.22 -26.26 -8.84
C LEU A 245 2.91 -26.03 -8.08
N ALA A 246 1.95 -25.31 -8.69
CA ALA A 246 0.62 -25.14 -8.10
C ALA A 246 -0.11 -26.49 -8.01
N GLY A 247 -0.01 -27.34 -9.03
CA GLY A 247 -0.61 -28.67 -9.03
C GLY A 247 -0.07 -29.57 -7.91
N MET A 248 1.19 -29.40 -7.50
CA MET A 248 1.77 -30.13 -6.36
C MET A 248 1.17 -29.72 -5.01
N SER A 249 0.65 -28.50 -4.87
CA SER A 249 -0.10 -28.06 -3.67
C SER A 249 -1.62 -28.30 -3.79
N GLY A 250 -2.07 -28.87 -4.91
CA GLY A 250 -3.48 -29.12 -5.21
C GLY A 250 -4.22 -27.91 -5.82
N GLY A 251 -3.58 -26.75 -5.89
CA GLY A 251 -4.13 -25.54 -6.49
C GLY A 251 -3.97 -25.55 -8.01
N LYS A 252 -5.02 -25.17 -8.75
CA LYS A 252 -5.00 -25.07 -10.21
C LYS A 252 -5.32 -23.67 -10.68
N THR A 253 -6.34 -23.07 -10.09
CA THR A 253 -6.78 -21.72 -10.41
C THR A 253 -6.90 -20.87 -9.16
N LEU A 254 -6.71 -19.57 -9.33
CA LEU A 254 -6.91 -18.56 -8.30
C LEU A 254 -8.14 -17.72 -8.66
N THR A 255 -9.11 -17.66 -7.77
CA THR A 255 -10.24 -16.72 -7.90
C THR A 255 -9.83 -15.45 -7.18
N ILE A 256 -9.96 -14.30 -7.85
CA ILE A 256 -9.51 -12.99 -7.36
C ILE A 256 -10.65 -11.99 -7.48
N TYR A 257 -10.87 -11.21 -6.44
CA TYR A 257 -11.85 -10.12 -6.35
C TYR A 257 -11.11 -8.81 -6.14
N TYR A 258 -11.38 -7.83 -7.00
CA TYR A 258 -10.85 -6.47 -6.92
C TYR A 258 -11.99 -5.51 -6.60
N VAL A 259 -11.89 -4.83 -5.46
CA VAL A 259 -12.93 -3.93 -4.95
C VAL A 259 -12.30 -2.58 -4.60
N ALA A 260 -12.89 -1.51 -5.13
CA ALA A 260 -12.67 -0.16 -4.61
C ALA A 260 -14.01 0.34 -4.06
N CYS A 261 -14.05 0.76 -2.80
CA CYS A 261 -15.30 1.14 -2.13
C CYS A 261 -15.05 2.12 -0.98
N GLU A 262 -16.08 2.89 -0.63
CA GLU A 262 -16.08 3.64 0.63
C GLU A 262 -16.56 2.75 1.78
N VAL A 263 -15.75 2.69 2.83
CA VAL A 263 -15.98 1.91 4.03
C VAL A 263 -15.76 2.81 5.23
N ARG A 264 -16.82 3.08 6.00
CA ARG A 264 -16.78 3.90 7.23
C ARG A 264 -16.10 5.26 7.04
N GLY A 265 -16.38 5.94 5.92
CA GLY A 265 -15.78 7.24 5.60
C GLY A 265 -14.34 7.17 5.09
N ASN A 266 -13.82 5.98 4.79
CA ASN A 266 -12.50 5.78 4.18
C ASN A 266 -12.65 5.16 2.79
N TYR A 267 -11.84 5.58 1.83
CA TYR A 267 -11.78 4.90 0.53
C TYR A 267 -10.78 3.76 0.58
N VAL A 268 -11.23 2.56 0.24
CA VAL A 268 -10.44 1.33 0.36
C VAL A 268 -10.25 0.73 -1.02
N SER A 269 -9.01 0.39 -1.36
CA SER A 269 -8.72 -0.60 -2.39
C SER A 269 -8.47 -1.93 -1.71
N CYS A 270 -9.06 -3.01 -2.23
CA CYS A 270 -8.87 -4.34 -1.70
C CYS A 270 -8.81 -5.36 -2.84
N CYS A 271 -7.81 -6.22 -2.78
CA CYS A 271 -7.65 -7.36 -3.66
C CYS A 271 -7.63 -8.63 -2.79
N MET A 272 -8.56 -9.52 -3.08
CA MET A 272 -8.86 -10.70 -2.30
C MET A 272 -8.76 -11.92 -3.19
N SER A 273 -8.16 -13.01 -2.73
CA SER A 273 -8.02 -14.22 -3.54
C SER A 273 -8.05 -15.50 -2.75
N PHE A 274 -8.45 -16.58 -3.40
CA PHE A 274 -8.38 -17.93 -2.85
C PHE A 274 -8.18 -18.95 -3.97
N TRP A 275 -7.53 -20.06 -3.63
CA TRP A 275 -7.32 -21.17 -4.54
C TRP A 275 -8.58 -22.00 -4.69
N ASN A 276 -8.73 -22.67 -5.83
CA ASN A 276 -9.84 -23.60 -6.06
C ASN A 276 -9.86 -24.82 -5.12
N ASN A 277 -8.79 -25.05 -4.35
CA ASN A 277 -8.69 -26.09 -3.33
C ASN A 277 -8.68 -25.53 -1.90
N ASP A 278 -8.92 -24.22 -1.72
CA ASP A 278 -9.17 -23.64 -0.41
C ASP A 278 -10.54 -24.09 0.13
N THR A 279 -10.75 -23.92 1.44
CA THR A 279 -12.08 -24.11 2.04
C THR A 279 -13.00 -23.03 1.55
N ILE A 280 -14.11 -23.41 0.91
CA ILE A 280 -15.14 -22.49 0.42
C ILE A 280 -16.39 -22.66 1.29
N THR A 281 -16.91 -21.56 1.79
CA THR A 281 -18.14 -21.54 2.59
C THR A 281 -19.38 -21.61 1.71
N GLU A 282 -20.56 -21.74 2.33
CA GLU A 282 -21.84 -21.74 1.60
C GLU A 282 -22.10 -20.44 0.81
N ASN A 283 -21.40 -19.36 1.17
CA ASN A 283 -21.46 -18.07 0.50
C ASN A 283 -20.52 -17.96 -0.73
N GLY A 284 -19.80 -19.04 -1.05
CA GLY A 284 -18.96 -19.11 -2.25
C GLY A 284 -17.63 -18.38 -2.15
N LEU A 285 -17.22 -17.99 -0.93
CA LEU A 285 -15.96 -17.32 -0.62
C LEU A 285 -15.13 -18.17 0.34
N ALA A 286 -13.83 -17.90 0.41
CA ALA A 286 -13.00 -18.46 1.47
C ALA A 286 -13.20 -17.69 2.79
N PRO A 287 -13.02 -18.34 3.97
CA PRO A 287 -13.33 -17.74 5.26
C PRO A 287 -12.75 -16.34 5.49
N LEU A 288 -11.50 -16.08 5.08
CA LEU A 288 -10.88 -14.75 5.26
C LEU A 288 -11.63 -13.66 4.48
N LEU A 289 -12.11 -13.99 3.28
CA LEU A 289 -12.81 -13.03 2.42
C LEU A 289 -14.22 -12.76 2.91
N GLU A 290 -14.88 -13.78 3.47
CA GLU A 290 -16.23 -13.66 4.01
C GLU A 290 -16.30 -12.69 5.20
N GLU A 291 -15.20 -12.50 5.93
CA GLU A 291 -15.09 -11.50 6.98
C GLU A 291 -15.37 -10.07 6.49
N VAL A 292 -15.14 -9.79 5.20
CA VAL A 292 -15.23 -8.43 4.63
C VAL A 292 -16.18 -8.31 3.44
N MET A 293 -16.59 -9.43 2.83
CA MET A 293 -17.37 -9.43 1.59
C MET A 293 -18.43 -10.53 1.58
N GLN A 294 -19.59 -10.22 1.00
CA GLN A 294 -20.66 -11.17 0.67
C GLN A 294 -21.03 -11.05 -0.80
N LEU A 295 -21.26 -12.18 -1.47
CA LEU A 295 -21.77 -12.20 -2.85
C LEU A 295 -23.29 -11.99 -2.84
N LYS A 296 -23.78 -11.10 -3.70
CA LYS A 296 -25.23 -11.00 -3.95
C LYS A 296 -25.66 -12.13 -4.89
N LYS A 297 -26.75 -12.80 -4.55
CA LYS A 297 -27.38 -13.85 -5.36
C LYS A 297 -28.38 -13.27 -6.34
#